data_AF-A0A7K6RJ55-F1
#
_entry.id   AF-A0A7K6RJ55-F1
#
_cell.length_a   1.000
_cell.length_b   1.000
_cell.length_c   1.000
_cell.angle_alpha   90.00
_cell.angle_beta   90.00
_cell.angle_gamma   90.00
#
_symmetry.space_group_name_H-M   'P 1'
#
loop_
_entity.id
_entity.type
_entity.pdbx_description
1 polymer ?
#
loop_
_entity_poly.entity_id
_entity_poly.type
_entity_poly.pdbx_seq_one_letter_code
_entity_poly.pdbx_strand_id
1 'polypeptide(L)'
;LLVIKFLEVYERSFCRTIETLVDIFQEYPDEVEYIFKPSCVPLMRCAGCCGDEGLECVPVDVYNVTMEIMRIKPHQSQHIAHMSFLQHSKCDCRPKKDVKNKQEKKSKRGKGKGQKRKRKKGRYKPPSLY
;
A
#
# COMPACT_ATOMS: atom_id res chain seq x y z
N LEU A 1 4.86 27.25 -23.95
CA LEU A 1 4.54 26.14 -23.02
C LEU A 1 5.08 24.85 -23.61
N LEU A 2 5.76 24.03 -22.83
CA LEU A 2 6.21 22.70 -23.27
C LEU A 2 5.08 21.70 -22.99
N VAL A 3 4.64 20.97 -24.00
CA VAL A 3 3.61 19.94 -23.88
C VAL A 3 4.24 18.58 -24.17
N ILE A 4 4.32 17.74 -23.14
CA ILE A 4 4.74 16.33 -23.28
C ILE A 4 3.60 15.58 -23.97
N LYS A 5 3.91 14.81 -25.01
CA LYS A 5 2.86 14.13 -25.81
C LYS A 5 2.27 12.94 -25.03
N PHE A 6 1.00 12.62 -25.29
CA PHE A 6 0.29 11.51 -24.63
C PHE A 6 1.10 10.19 -24.61
N LEU A 7 1.64 9.78 -25.76
CA LEU A 7 2.43 8.54 -25.86
C LEU A 7 3.69 8.58 -24.99
N GLU A 8 4.38 9.73 -24.94
CA GLU A 8 5.57 9.92 -24.11
C GLU A 8 5.24 9.91 -22.61
N VAL A 9 4.08 10.41 -22.20
CA VAL A 9 3.56 10.27 -20.83
C VAL A 9 3.28 8.79 -20.53
N TYR A 10 2.51 8.13 -21.41
CA TYR A 10 2.08 6.74 -21.25
C TYR A 10 3.28 5.76 -21.15
N GLU A 11 4.22 5.83 -22.10
CA GLU A 11 5.44 4.98 -22.12
C GLU A 11 6.37 5.21 -20.92
N ARG A 12 6.38 6.43 -20.36
CA ARG A 12 7.17 6.74 -19.16
C ARG A 12 6.51 6.33 -17.86
N SER A 13 5.18 6.32 -17.82
CA SER A 13 4.39 5.95 -16.64
C SER A 13 4.05 4.47 -16.58
N PHE A 14 4.08 3.73 -17.69
CA PHE A 14 3.74 2.32 -17.74
C PHE A 14 4.71 1.45 -16.92
N CYS A 15 4.19 0.37 -16.33
CA CYS A 15 4.92 -0.58 -15.50
C CYS A 15 6.26 -1.02 -16.10
N ARG A 16 7.36 -0.69 -15.41
CA ARG A 16 8.73 -1.00 -15.82
C ARG A 16 9.71 -0.96 -14.65
N THR A 17 10.95 -1.33 -14.89
CA THR A 17 12.06 -1.12 -13.96
C THR A 17 12.47 0.35 -13.95
N ILE A 18 12.52 0.97 -12.76
CA ILE A 18 12.94 2.36 -12.56
C ILE A 18 13.96 2.39 -11.43
N GLU A 19 15.03 3.16 -11.60
CA GLU A 19 16.00 3.44 -10.53
C GLU A 19 15.30 4.18 -9.39
N THR A 20 15.30 3.56 -8.22
CA THR A 20 14.61 4.04 -7.02
C THR A 20 15.60 4.06 -5.86
N LEU A 21 15.64 5.16 -5.10
CA LEU A 21 16.41 5.21 -3.86
C LEU A 21 15.66 4.44 -2.77
N VAL A 22 16.30 3.40 -2.25
CA VAL A 22 15.74 2.51 -1.22
C VAL A 22 16.56 2.65 0.05
N ASP A 23 15.89 2.87 1.18
CA ASP A 23 16.51 2.95 2.52
C ASP A 23 17.07 1.58 2.93
N ILE A 24 18.34 1.55 3.32
CA ILE A 24 19.03 0.31 3.70
C ILE A 24 18.37 -0.34 4.92
N PHE A 25 17.81 0.45 5.85
CA PHE A 25 17.09 -0.10 7.01
C PHE A 25 15.77 -0.81 6.64
N GLN A 26 15.16 -0.51 5.49
CA GLN A 26 13.96 -1.20 5.03
C GLN A 26 14.28 -2.59 4.45
N GLU A 27 15.46 -2.72 3.84
CA GLU A 27 15.98 -3.98 3.30
C GLU A 27 16.64 -4.84 4.40
N TYR A 28 17.25 -4.19 5.40
CA TYR A 28 17.99 -4.81 6.51
C TYR A 28 17.48 -4.31 7.88
N PRO A 29 16.24 -4.63 8.27
CA PRO A 29 15.65 -4.14 9.53
C PRO A 29 16.34 -4.68 10.79
N ASP A 30 17.05 -5.81 10.69
CA ASP A 30 17.74 -6.43 11.83
C ASP A 30 19.08 -5.76 12.18
N GLU A 31 19.66 -4.96 11.26
CA GLU A 31 21.01 -4.37 11.39
C GLU A 31 21.02 -3.06 12.22
N VAL A 32 20.23 -3.02 13.30
CA VAL A 32 19.93 -1.83 14.12
C VAL A 32 21.13 -1.22 14.85
N GLU A 33 22.24 -1.95 14.99
CA GLU A 33 23.46 -1.47 15.66
C GLU A 33 24.30 -0.51 14.80
N TYR A 34 24.02 -0.43 13.50
CA TYR A 34 24.85 0.26 12.52
C TYR A 34 24.16 1.48 11.93
N ILE A 35 24.92 2.54 11.73
CA ILE A 35 24.54 3.67 10.87
C ILE A 35 25.21 3.46 9.51
N PHE A 36 24.43 3.46 8.44
CA PHE A 36 24.93 3.29 7.07
C PHE A 36 25.26 4.63 6.43
N LYS A 37 26.36 4.68 5.66
CA LYS A 37 26.65 5.76 4.69
C LYS A 37 26.95 5.17 3.31
N PRO A 38 26.20 5.53 2.25
CA PRO A 38 24.92 6.27 2.30
C PRO A 38 23.86 5.51 3.11
N SER A 39 22.78 6.19 3.52
CA SER A 39 21.65 5.54 4.21
C SER A 39 20.64 4.91 3.24
N CYS A 40 20.71 5.23 1.95
CA CYS A 40 19.91 4.65 0.88
C CYS A 40 20.78 4.32 -0.33
N VAL A 41 20.31 3.38 -1.15
CA VAL A 41 21.00 2.92 -2.38
C VAL A 41 20.09 3.02 -3.60
N PRO A 42 20.63 3.31 -4.80
CA PRO A 42 19.88 3.24 -6.05
C PRO A 42 19.68 1.78 -6.46
N LEU A 43 18.41 1.33 -6.53
CA LEU A 43 18.05 -0.02 -6.96
C LEU A 43 17.01 0.03 -8.08
N MET A 44 17.14 -0.86 -9.06
CA MET A 44 16.09 -1.08 -10.05
C MET A 44 14.89 -1.75 -9.36
N ARG A 45 13.76 -1.03 -9.28
CA ARG A 45 12.50 -1.51 -8.70
C ARG A 45 11.37 -1.37 -9.70
N CYS A 46 10.32 -2.17 -9.53
CA CYS A 46 9.15 -2.11 -10.41
C CYS A 46 8.26 -0.96 -9.98
N ALA A 47 7.99 -0.05 -10.91
CA ALA A 47 7.18 1.13 -10.68
C ALA A 47 6.45 1.53 -11.96
N GLY A 48 5.42 2.36 -11.79
CA GLY A 48 4.51 2.77 -12.87
C GLY A 48 3.09 2.26 -12.66
N CYS A 49 2.19 2.74 -13.50
CA CYS A 49 0.80 2.30 -13.57
C CYS A 49 0.61 1.17 -14.57
N CYS A 50 -0.44 0.38 -14.33
CA CYS A 50 -1.01 -0.54 -15.30
C CYS A 50 -2.23 0.12 -15.96
N GLY A 51 -2.66 -0.40 -17.12
CA GLY A 51 -3.84 0.13 -17.84
C GLY A 51 -5.19 -0.13 -17.17
N ASP A 52 -5.21 -0.87 -16.06
CA ASP A 52 -6.41 -1.25 -15.30
C ASP A 52 -6.10 -1.20 -13.80
N GLU A 53 -7.02 -0.67 -12.99
CA GLU A 53 -6.84 -0.47 -11.54
C GLU A 53 -6.84 -1.78 -10.73
N GLY A 54 -7.39 -2.86 -11.28
CA GLY A 54 -7.32 -4.22 -10.73
C GLY A 54 -5.95 -4.88 -10.93
N LEU A 55 -5.03 -4.26 -11.68
CA LEU A 55 -3.67 -4.74 -11.88
C LEU A 55 -2.66 -4.02 -10.95
N GLU A 56 -1.60 -4.72 -10.59
CA GLU A 56 -0.41 -4.22 -9.88
C GLU A 56 0.86 -4.48 -10.69
N CYS A 57 1.79 -3.52 -10.67
CA CYS A 57 3.10 -3.65 -11.32
C CYS A 57 4.06 -4.41 -10.39
N VAL A 58 4.43 -5.63 -10.78
CA VAL A 58 5.21 -6.55 -9.92
C VAL A 58 6.45 -7.08 -10.65
N PRO A 59 7.52 -7.45 -9.92
CA PRO A 59 8.66 -8.13 -10.52
C PRO A 59 8.27 -9.51 -11.07
N VAL A 60 8.82 -9.82 -12.24
CA VAL A 60 8.80 -11.17 -12.84
C VAL A 60 10.16 -11.85 -12.70
N ASP A 61 11.22 -11.10 -12.96
CA ASP A 61 12.61 -11.54 -12.78
C ASP A 61 13.33 -10.61 -11.82
N VAL A 62 14.16 -11.19 -10.94
CA VAL A 62 14.95 -10.49 -9.93
C VAL A 62 16.37 -11.05 -9.85
N TYR A 63 17.31 -10.25 -9.37
CA TYR A 63 18.70 -10.63 -9.12
C TYR A 63 19.28 -9.78 -7.99
N ASN A 64 20.34 -10.27 -7.35
CA ASN A 64 21.01 -9.51 -6.29
C ASN A 64 22.21 -8.73 -6.86
N VAL A 65 22.40 -7.50 -6.37
CA VAL A 65 23.58 -6.66 -6.64
C VAL A 65 24.30 -6.38 -5.33
N THR A 66 25.61 -6.57 -5.32
CA THR A 66 26.44 -6.25 -4.16
C THR A 66 27.01 -4.84 -4.28
N MET A 67 26.93 -4.05 -3.21
CA MET A 67 27.40 -2.68 -3.14
C MET A 67 28.30 -2.47 -1.92
N GLU A 68 29.26 -1.56 -2.05
CA GLU A 68 30.09 -1.10 -0.93
C GLU A 68 29.32 -0.05 -0.10
N ILE A 69 29.09 -0.36 1.17
CA ILE A 69 28.41 0.51 2.13
C ILE A 69 29.33 0.73 3.33
N MET A 70 29.48 1.98 3.77
CA MET A 70 30.20 2.29 5.01
C MET A 70 29.28 1.96 6.21
N ARG A 71 29.67 0.95 6.99
CA ARG A 71 29.01 0.57 8.25
C ARG A 71 29.72 1.25 9.41
N ILE A 72 28.97 2.06 10.17
CA ILE A 72 29.46 2.80 11.34
C ILE A 72 28.78 2.22 12.59
N LYS A 73 29.57 1.65 13.50
CA LYS A 73 29.11 1.30 14.85
C LYS A 73 29.54 2.42 15.81
N PRO A 74 28.61 3.22 16.37
CA PRO A 74 28.95 4.40 17.17
C PRO A 74 29.95 4.09 18.29
N HIS A 75 30.96 4.96 18.44
CA HIS A 75 32.05 4.84 19.42
C HIS A 75 32.91 3.56 19.33
N GLN A 76 32.78 2.73 18.29
CA GLN A 76 33.51 1.47 18.17
C GLN A 76 34.32 1.35 16.87
N SER A 77 33.67 1.38 15.70
CA SER A 77 34.35 1.14 14.42
C SER A 77 33.61 1.71 13.21
N GLN A 78 34.35 1.87 12.11
CA GLN A 78 33.85 2.29 10.81
C GLN A 78 34.58 1.45 9.75
N HIS A 79 33.85 0.80 8.84
CA HIS A 79 34.46 0.02 7.76
C HIS A 79 33.55 -0.05 6.53
N ILE A 80 34.15 -0.21 5.36
CA ILE A 80 33.42 -0.55 4.13
C ILE A 80 33.04 -2.04 4.22
N ALA A 81 31.77 -2.33 3.96
CA ALA A 81 31.23 -3.68 3.91
C ALA A 81 30.51 -3.91 2.59
N HIS A 82 30.55 -5.14 2.10
CA HIS A 82 29.75 -5.58 0.95
C HIS A 82 28.35 -5.96 1.44
N MET A 83 27.32 -5.25 0.97
CA MET A 83 25.91 -5.56 1.24
C MET A 83 25.19 -5.91 -0.06
N SER A 84 24.26 -6.86 -0.02
CA SER A 84 23.60 -7.40 -1.22
C SER A 84 22.15 -6.94 -1.27
N PHE A 85 21.70 -6.42 -2.40
CA PHE A 85 20.38 -5.83 -2.53
C PHE A 85 19.61 -6.46 -3.68
N LEU A 86 18.33 -6.76 -3.46
CA LEU A 86 17.47 -7.33 -4.48
C LEU A 86 17.05 -6.25 -5.50
N GLN A 87 17.37 -6.47 -6.76
CA GLN A 87 16.97 -5.66 -7.90
C GLN A 87 15.99 -6.41 -8.80
N HIS A 88 15.10 -5.68 -9.44
CA HIS A 88 14.15 -6.21 -10.42
C HIS A 88 14.75 -6.02 -11.82
N SER A 89 14.84 -7.09 -12.62
CA SER A 89 15.28 -7.01 -14.03
C SER A 89 14.11 -6.93 -15.01
N LYS A 90 12.94 -7.48 -14.65
CA LYS A 90 11.71 -7.37 -15.46
C LYS A 90 10.48 -7.17 -14.57
N CYS A 91 9.52 -6.40 -15.07
CA CYS A 91 8.26 -6.08 -14.42
C CYS A 91 7.09 -6.40 -15.34
N ASP A 92 5.93 -6.71 -14.77
CA ASP A 92 4.71 -7.03 -15.49
C ASP A 92 3.47 -6.64 -14.68
N CYS A 93 2.35 -6.42 -15.36
CA CYS A 93 1.07 -6.06 -14.76
C CYS A 93 0.27 -7.32 -14.43
N ARG A 94 0.12 -7.63 -13.14
CA ARG A 94 -0.59 -8.83 -12.68
C ARG A 94 -1.87 -8.48 -11.91
N PRO A 95 -2.91 -9.32 -11.94
CA PRO A 95 -4.10 -9.11 -11.13
C PRO A 95 -3.75 -9.02 -9.65
N LYS A 96 -4.20 -7.94 -9.01
CA LYS A 96 -4.11 -7.77 -7.56
C LYS A 96 -4.78 -8.96 -6.89
N LYS A 97 -4.09 -9.57 -5.92
CA LYS A 97 -4.73 -10.56 -5.05
C LYS A 97 -5.84 -9.86 -4.29
N ASP A 98 -7.08 -10.33 -4.42
CA ASP A 98 -8.23 -9.80 -3.70
C ASP A 98 -7.95 -9.81 -2.18
N VAL A 99 -7.51 -8.66 -1.66
CA VAL A 99 -7.59 -8.38 -0.23
C VAL A 99 -9.08 -8.31 0.04
N LYS A 100 -9.66 -9.44 0.47
CA LYS A 100 -11.09 -9.56 0.76
C LYS A 100 -11.49 -8.42 1.67
N ASN A 101 -12.06 -7.38 1.06
CA ASN A 101 -12.47 -6.18 1.76
C ASN A 101 -13.34 -6.65 2.91
N LYS A 102 -12.93 -6.31 4.13
CA LYS A 102 -13.51 -6.81 5.38
C LYS A 102 -14.91 -6.21 5.49
N GLN A 103 -15.85 -6.80 4.76
CA GLN A 103 -17.20 -6.27 4.58
C GLN A 103 -17.75 -5.97 5.96
N GLU A 104 -17.97 -4.68 6.22
CA GLU A 104 -18.60 -4.24 7.45
C GLU A 104 -19.87 -5.05 7.61
N LYS A 105 -19.98 -5.75 8.74
CA LYS A 105 -21.08 -6.68 8.99
C LYS A 105 -22.39 -5.87 8.95
N LYS A 106 -23.05 -5.83 7.79
CA LYS A 106 -24.43 -5.34 7.64
C LYS A 106 -25.27 -6.05 8.68
N SER A 107 -25.58 -5.34 9.76
CA SER A 107 -26.26 -5.89 10.91
C SER A 107 -27.66 -6.30 10.47
N LYS A 108 -27.89 -7.61 10.34
CA LYS A 108 -29.20 -8.18 10.01
C LYS A 108 -30.16 -7.84 11.16
N ARG A 109 -30.88 -6.71 11.06
CA ARG A 109 -31.98 -6.36 11.97
C ARG A 109 -33.02 -7.48 11.93
N GLY A 110 -32.99 -8.34 12.93
CA GLY A 110 -33.94 -9.45 13.07
C GLY A 110 -35.36 -8.93 13.25
N LYS A 111 -36.31 -9.48 12.50
CA LYS A 111 -37.75 -9.21 12.66
C LYS A 111 -38.27 -9.89 13.94
N GLY A 112 -38.21 -9.19 15.07
CA GLY A 112 -38.84 -9.63 16.33
C GLY A 112 -40.36 -9.58 16.24
N LYS A 113 -41.05 -10.70 16.53
CA LYS A 113 -42.52 -10.80 16.50
C LYS A 113 -43.14 -10.35 17.83
N GLY A 114 -43.96 -9.30 17.77
CA GLY A 114 -45.23 -9.14 18.49
C GLY A 114 -45.26 -9.07 20.03
N GLN A 115 -45.85 -7.99 20.56
CA GLN A 115 -46.67 -8.06 21.76
C GLN A 115 -48.04 -7.39 21.55
N LYS A 116 -49.09 -8.15 21.89
CA LYS A 116 -50.50 -7.81 21.67
C LYS A 116 -51.05 -7.16 22.95
N ARG A 117 -51.31 -5.84 22.98
CA ARG A 117 -51.94 -5.17 24.13
C ARG A 117 -53.42 -4.88 23.88
N LYS A 118 -54.26 -5.25 24.87
CA LYS A 118 -55.73 -5.24 24.80
C LYS A 118 -56.31 -3.83 24.89
N ARG A 119 -57.50 -3.64 24.29
CA ARG A 119 -58.23 -2.36 24.16
C ARG A 119 -59.49 -2.34 25.04
N LYS A 120 -59.71 -1.28 25.84
CA LYS A 120 -60.99 -0.85 26.48
C LYS A 120 -60.76 0.55 27.14
N LYS A 121 -61.72 1.47 27.33
CA LYS A 121 -62.90 1.93 26.54
C LYS A 121 -63.49 3.22 27.20
N GLY A 122 -63.87 4.25 26.44
CA GLY A 122 -64.71 5.40 26.89
C GLY A 122 -63.95 6.65 27.39
N ARG A 123 -64.54 7.87 27.44
CA ARG A 123 -65.87 8.35 26.95
C ARG A 123 -65.90 9.90 26.86
N TYR A 124 -66.49 10.45 25.78
CA TYR A 124 -67.01 11.82 25.57
C TYR A 124 -66.07 13.06 25.36
N LYS A 125 -66.69 14.12 24.81
CA LYS A 125 -66.23 15.42 24.20
C LYS A 125 -67.04 16.60 24.86
N PRO A 126 -66.96 17.89 24.46
CA PRO A 126 -65.92 18.76 23.86
C PRO A 126 -65.66 19.95 24.86
N PRO A 127 -65.61 21.29 24.57
CA PRO A 127 -65.26 22.09 23.36
C PRO A 127 -64.29 23.30 23.57
N SER A 128 -63.88 23.91 22.44
CA SER A 128 -63.65 25.34 22.11
C SER A 128 -63.10 26.36 23.13
N LEU A 129 -62.06 27.09 22.68
CA LEU A 129 -61.74 28.55 22.79
C LEU A 129 -60.26 28.69 22.35
N TYR A 130 -59.86 29.44 21.33
CA TYR A 130 -60.54 30.33 20.36
C TYR A 130 -60.34 29.84 18.91
#